data_AF-A0A256Z923-F1
#
_entry.id   AF-A0A256Z923-F1
#
_cell.length_a   1.000
_cell.length_b   1.000
_cell.length_c   1.000
_cell.angle_alpha   90.00
_cell.angle_beta   90.00
_cell.angle_gamma   90.00
#
_symmetry.space_group_name_H-M   'P 1'
#
loop_
_entity.id
_entity.type
_entity.pdbx_description
1 polymer ?
#
loop_
_entity_poly.entity_id
_entity_poly.type
_entity_poly.pdbx_seq_one_letter_code
_entity_poly.pdbx_strand_id
1 'polypeptide(L)'
;MRFCPKCGSILMPTRRSDKTFLKCPRCGYEIEIKGDVKRDYRIEARSGTASRIKTTSVVSEGTGAHRSKEEIEQEKEEFYEVFLELMSNEEGEGGET
;
A
#
# COMPACT_ATOMS: atom_id res chain seq x y z
N MET A 1 -2.63 28.64 7.87
CA MET A 1 -2.57 27.70 9.01
C MET A 1 -2.46 28.48 10.33
N ARG A 2 -3.18 28.10 11.40
CA ARG A 2 -3.20 28.79 12.71
C ARG A 2 -2.80 27.80 13.79
N PHE A 3 -1.99 28.26 14.72
CA PHE A 3 -1.56 27.50 15.89
C PHE A 3 -2.36 27.93 17.12
N CYS A 4 -2.55 27.02 18.06
CA CYS A 4 -3.20 27.31 19.32
C CYS A 4 -2.27 28.19 20.19
N PRO A 5 -2.73 29.36 20.67
CA PRO A 5 -1.90 30.24 21.51
C PRO A 5 -1.58 29.65 22.89
N LYS A 6 -2.32 28.62 23.32
CA LYS A 6 -2.11 27.98 24.63
C LYS A 6 -1.10 26.82 24.63
N CYS A 7 -0.92 26.14 23.50
CA CYS A 7 -0.13 24.90 23.46
C CYS A 7 0.70 24.73 22.18
N GLY A 8 0.68 25.70 21.27
CA GLY A 8 1.46 25.68 20.03
C GLY A 8 1.03 24.63 19.00
N SER A 9 0.04 23.78 19.28
CA SER A 9 -0.41 22.75 18.35
C SER A 9 -1.28 23.31 17.22
N ILE A 10 -1.30 22.62 16.08
CA ILE A 10 -2.07 23.06 14.91
C ILE A 10 -3.57 22.91 15.17
N LEU A 11 -4.34 23.95 14.81
CA LEU A 11 -5.78 23.91 14.94
C LEU A 11 -6.41 23.12 13.79
N MET A 12 -7.29 22.18 14.12
CA MET A 12 -7.96 21.31 13.14
C MET A 12 -9.38 21.80 12.84
N PRO A 13 -9.74 21.96 11.55
CA PRO A 13 -11.09 22.36 11.17
C PRO A 13 -12.11 21.26 11.46
N THR A 14 -13.15 21.60 12.20
CA THR A 14 -14.30 20.77 12.53
C THR A 14 -15.57 21.47 12.03
N ARG A 15 -16.38 20.79 11.24
CA ARG A 15 -17.66 21.32 10.75
C ARG A 15 -18.77 20.91 11.71
N ARG A 16 -19.49 21.88 12.28
CA ARG A 16 -20.68 21.64 13.12
C ARG A 16 -21.85 22.43 12.57
N SER A 17 -22.96 21.72 12.34
CA SER A 17 -24.23 22.18 11.75
C SER A 17 -24.07 22.96 10.45
N ASP A 18 -23.60 24.20 10.48
CA ASP A 18 -23.38 25.04 9.27
C ASP A 18 -22.14 25.93 9.36
N LYS A 19 -21.38 25.82 10.44
CA LYS A 19 -20.23 26.66 10.76
C LYS A 19 -18.95 25.82 10.89
N THR A 20 -17.84 26.40 10.44
CA THR A 20 -16.51 25.80 10.55
C THR A 20 -15.83 26.35 11.79
N PHE A 21 -15.53 25.45 12.72
CA PHE A 21 -14.79 25.75 13.95
C PHE A 21 -13.38 25.18 13.84
N LEU A 22 -12.40 25.90 14.35
CA LEU A 22 -11.04 25.39 14.53
C LEU A 22 -10.88 24.88 15.95
N LYS A 23 -10.72 23.57 16.13
CA LYS A 23 -10.52 22.94 17.43
C LYS A 23 -9.08 22.49 17.63
N CYS A 24 -8.52 22.80 18.78
CA CYS A 24 -7.24 22.28 19.22
C CYS A 24 -7.39 20.86 19.79
N PRO A 25 -6.67 19.85 19.29
CA PRO A 25 -6.76 18.48 19.82
C PRO A 25 -6.16 18.35 21.23
N ARG A 26 -5.14 19.14 21.57
CA ARG A 26 -4.44 19.08 22.87
C ARG A 26 -5.18 19.76 24.02
N CYS A 27 -5.71 20.98 23.81
CA CYS A 27 -6.29 21.78 24.90
C CYS A 27 -7.78 22.09 24.74
N GLY A 28 -8.41 21.65 23.64
CA GLY A 28 -9.84 21.85 23.40
C GLY A 28 -10.25 23.26 22.97
N TYR A 29 -9.29 24.18 22.77
CA TYR A 29 -9.58 25.55 22.33
C TYR A 29 -10.32 25.58 20.98
N GLU A 30 -11.41 26.34 20.92
CA GLU A 30 -12.31 26.41 19.77
C GLU A 30 -12.56 27.86 19.32
N ILE A 31 -12.36 28.12 18.02
CA ILE A 31 -12.63 29.42 17.38
C ILE A 31 -13.62 29.21 16.23
N GLU A 32 -14.66 30.06 16.16
CA GLU A 32 -15.54 30.16 14.99
C GLU A 32 -14.88 30.98 13.88
N ILE A 33 -14.81 30.46 12.66
CA ILE A 33 -14.36 31.21 11.49
C ILE A 33 -15.58 31.61 10.63
N LYS A 34 -15.74 32.91 10.38
CA LYS A 34 -16.74 33.46 9.47
C LYS A 34 -16.14 33.74 8.08
N GLY A 35 -16.92 33.42 7.04
CA GLY A 35 -16.82 34.04 5.71
C GLY A 35 -15.70 33.57 4.80
N ASP A 36 -14.48 34.07 4.99
CA ASP A 36 -13.50 34.18 3.90
C ASP A 36 -12.25 33.32 4.09
N VAL A 37 -11.92 32.94 5.34
CA VAL A 37 -10.73 32.12 5.66
C VAL A 37 -10.98 30.62 5.46
N LYS A 38 -12.15 30.22 4.93
CA LYS A 38 -12.50 28.80 4.69
C LYS A 38 -11.60 28.14 3.64
N ARG A 39 -11.07 28.92 2.69
CA ARG A 39 -10.25 28.38 1.58
C ARG A 39 -8.82 28.05 2.04
N ASP A 40 -8.26 28.82 2.98
CA ASP A 40 -6.87 28.66 3.45
C ASP A 40 -6.67 27.50 4.45
N TYR A 41 -7.76 26.86 4.89
CA TYR A 41 -7.74 25.72 5.83
C TYR A 41 -8.20 24.41 5.20
N ARG A 42 -8.18 24.31 3.87
CA ARG A 42 -8.45 23.06 3.17
C ARG A 42 -7.27 22.10 3.33
N ILE A 43 -7.42 21.08 4.17
CA ILE A 43 -6.47 19.97 4.22
C ILE A 43 -6.80 19.06 3.04
N GLU A 44 -6.02 19.17 1.97
CA GLU A 44 -6.12 18.25 0.84
C GLU A 44 -5.30 16.99 1.16
N ALA A 45 -5.98 15.95 1.66
CA ALA A 45 -5.39 14.62 1.65
C ALA A 45 -5.39 14.13 0.20
N ARG A 46 -4.22 14.04 -0.43
CA ARG A 46 -4.06 13.35 -1.72
C ARG A 46 -4.29 11.86 -1.50
N SER A 47 -5.55 11.42 -1.51
CA SER A 47 -5.85 10.00 -1.59
C SER A 47 -5.55 9.56 -3.02
N GLY A 48 -4.37 8.97 -3.21
CA GLY A 48 -4.07 8.23 -4.43
C GLY A 48 -5.15 7.19 -4.70
N THR A 49 -5.35 6.86 -5.97
CA THR A 49 -6.32 5.88 -6.49
C THR A 49 -6.37 4.56 -5.73
N ALA A 50 -5.29 4.20 -5.01
CA ALA A 50 -5.19 3.06 -4.09
C ALA A 50 -6.27 3.00 -2.99
N SER A 51 -6.80 4.14 -2.50
CA SER A 51 -7.82 4.09 -1.44
C SER A 51 -9.22 3.70 -1.93
N ARG A 52 -9.47 3.69 -3.26
CA ARG A 52 -10.79 3.43 -3.85
C ARG A 52 -10.96 2.01 -4.39
N ILE A 53 -9.90 1.22 -4.50
CA ILE A 53 -9.95 -0.14 -5.03
C ILE A 53 -10.07 -1.10 -3.85
N LYS A 54 -11.29 -1.57 -3.54
CA LYS A 54 -11.56 -2.46 -2.40
C LYS A 54 -11.61 -3.95 -2.75
N THR A 55 -11.51 -4.37 -4.02
CA THR A 55 -11.74 -5.78 -4.40
C THR A 55 -10.91 -6.25 -5.59
N THR A 56 -10.42 -7.50 -5.46
CA THR A 56 -9.87 -8.46 -6.43
C THR A 56 -8.64 -8.09 -7.29
N SER A 57 -8.46 -6.86 -7.75
CA SER A 57 -7.30 -6.50 -8.58
C SER A 57 -6.00 -6.29 -7.79
N VAL A 58 -6.09 -6.03 -6.48
CA VAL A 58 -4.91 -6.00 -5.58
C VAL A 58 -4.45 -7.42 -5.21
N VAL A 59 -5.34 -8.41 -5.31
CA VAL A 59 -5.02 -9.81 -4.96
C VAL A 59 -4.37 -10.57 -6.13
N SER A 60 -4.59 -10.11 -7.38
CA SER A 60 -3.83 -10.61 -8.53
C SER A 60 -2.37 -10.14 -8.54
N GLU A 61 -2.06 -9.05 -7.83
CA GLU A 61 -0.70 -8.62 -7.53
C GLU A 61 -0.19 -9.31 -6.25
N GLY A 62 -0.57 -10.57 -6.04
CA GLY A 62 0.01 -11.40 -4.99
C GLY A 62 1.53 -11.26 -5.06
N THR A 63 2.13 -10.89 -3.94
CA THR A 63 3.57 -10.61 -3.78
C THR A 63 4.36 -11.56 -4.68
N GLY A 64 4.92 -11.03 -5.77
CA GLY A 64 5.66 -11.80 -6.75
C GLY A 64 6.68 -12.67 -6.03
N ALA A 65 6.77 -13.93 -6.41
CA ALA A 65 7.74 -14.86 -5.86
C ALA A 65 9.10 -14.16 -5.78
N HIS A 66 9.73 -14.21 -4.62
CA HIS A 66 10.94 -13.47 -4.26
C HIS A 66 12.21 -13.92 -5.02
N ARG A 67 12.05 -14.65 -6.13
CA ARG A 67 13.11 -15.30 -6.90
C ARG A 67 13.36 -14.49 -8.16
N SER A 68 14.63 -14.19 -8.41
CA SER A 68 15.07 -13.59 -9.66
C SER A 68 14.72 -14.50 -10.84
N LYS A 69 14.58 -13.90 -12.02
CA LYS A 69 14.33 -14.65 -13.26
C LYS A 69 15.43 -15.69 -13.53
N GLU A 70 16.67 -15.36 -13.15
CA GLU A 70 17.85 -16.20 -13.32
C GLU A 70 17.78 -17.44 -12.42
N GLU A 71 17.38 -17.30 -11.15
CA GLU A 71 17.17 -18.45 -10.23
C GLU A 71 16.11 -19.42 -10.77
N ILE A 72 15.04 -18.90 -11.37
CA ILE A 72 13.97 -19.73 -11.94
C ILE A 72 14.47 -20.50 -13.18
N GLU A 73 15.33 -19.89 -13.98
CA GLU A 73 15.90 -20.52 -15.18
C GLU A 73 16.91 -21.61 -14.81
N GLN A 74 17.75 -21.37 -13.80
CA GLN A 74 18.68 -22.36 -13.25
C GLN A 74 17.94 -23.57 -12.67
N GLU A 75 16.93 -23.36 -11.83
CA GLU A 75 16.13 -24.46 -11.25
C GLU A 75 15.46 -25.32 -12.35
N LYS A 76 15.02 -24.68 -13.44
CA LYS A 76 14.43 -25.38 -14.59
C LYS A 76 15.47 -26.21 -15.36
N GLU A 77 16.68 -25.70 -15.50
CA GLU A 77 17.79 -26.39 -16.18
C GLU A 77 18.25 -27.59 -15.35
N GLU A 78 18.47 -27.41 -14.04
CA GLU A 78 18.77 -28.48 -13.09
C GLU A 78 17.69 -29.59 -13.10
N PHE A 79 16.40 -29.21 -13.09
CA PHE A 79 15.30 -30.16 -13.17
C PHE A 79 15.31 -30.97 -14.48
N TYR A 80 15.65 -30.31 -15.60
CA TYR A 80 15.68 -30.96 -16.91
C TYR A 80 16.82 -31.98 -17.02
N GLU A 81 18.00 -31.66 -16.46
CA GLU A 81 19.12 -32.60 -16.40
C GLU A 81 18.77 -33.85 -15.58
N VAL A 82 18.22 -33.67 -14.38
CA VAL A 82 17.78 -34.77 -13.51
C VAL A 82 16.72 -35.63 -14.21
N PHE A 83 15.79 -35.00 -14.92
CA PHE A 83 14.75 -35.71 -15.68
C PHE A 83 15.34 -36.56 -16.81
N LEU A 84 16.30 -36.03 -17.57
CA LEU A 84 16.96 -36.77 -18.65
C LEU A 84 17.81 -37.92 -18.12
N GLU A 85 18.51 -37.73 -16.99
CA GLU A 85 19.25 -38.80 -16.33
C GLU A 85 18.32 -39.93 -15.89
N LEU A 86 17.18 -39.59 -15.26
CA LEU A 86 16.20 -40.58 -14.84
C LEU A 86 15.64 -41.37 -16.03
N MET A 87 15.26 -40.69 -17.12
CA MET A 87 14.75 -41.32 -18.34
C MET A 87 15.82 -42.20 -19.01
N SER A 88 17.06 -41.72 -19.09
CA SER A 88 18.17 -42.49 -19.64
C SER A 88 18.49 -43.72 -18.79
N ASN A 89 18.33 -43.62 -17.47
CA ASN A 89 18.51 -44.74 -16.57
C ASN A 89 17.35 -45.74 -16.68
N GLU A 90 16.10 -45.28 -16.84
CA GLU A 90 14.94 -46.14 -17.10
C GLU A 90 15.05 -46.85 -18.47
N GLU A 91 15.53 -46.15 -19.51
CA GLU A 91 15.80 -46.76 -20.82
C GLU A 91 16.99 -47.73 -20.78
N GLY A 92 17.99 -47.50 -19.92
CA GLY A 92 19.10 -48.41 -19.67
C GLY A 92 18.69 -49.67 -18.89
N GLU A 93 17.74 -49.56 -17.96
CA GLU A 93 17.19 -50.68 -17.21
C GLU A 93 16.16 -51.50 -18.01
N GLY A 94 15.60 -50.96 -19.09
CA GLY A 94 14.75 -51.68 -20.05
C GLY A 94 15.51 -52.44 -21.15
N GLY A 95 16.85 -52.35 -21.17
CA GLY A 95 17.71 -52.86 -22.24
C GLY A 95 18.60 -54.05 -21.88
N GLU A 96 18.37 -54.71 -20.74
CA GLU A 96 19.14 -55.91 -20.33
C GLU A 96 18.20 -57.09 -19.99
N THR A 97 17.58 -57.69 -21.02
CA THR A 97 17.22 -59.13 -21.07
C THR A 97 17.30 -59.66 -22.50
#